data_AF-A0A9R1RCI6-F1
#
_entry.id   AF-A0A9R1RCI6-F1
#
_cell.length_a   1.000
_cell.length_b   1.000
_cell.length_c   1.000
_cell.angle_alpha   90.00
_cell.angle_beta   90.00
_cell.angle_gamma   90.00
#
_symmetry.space_group_name_H-M   'P 1'
#
loop_
_entity.id
_entity.type
_entity.pdbx_description
1 polymer ?
#
loop_
_entity_poly.entity_id
_entity_poly.type
_entity_poly.pdbx_seq_one_letter_code
_entity_poly.pdbx_strand_id
1 'polypeptide(L)'
;MFTMGTDFKYQYAESWFRQMDRLIHYVNKDGRVNALYSTPSIYTDAKFSANEPWPLKTNDFFPYADRRNAYWTGYFTSRPALKRYVRIMSGYYLAARQLEFFIGRGKSGFTTDSLGDALALVQHHDAVTGTEKQHVADDYAKRLSIGYKKAEELVSTSLACLSESGSNSRCSSPTTNFGQCPLLNITYCPLSEKNFSQGKSLVVLVYNSLGWEREDVLRIPVMSDSIVVHDSKGREIESQLLPIANASSYLRDKHVKAYLGTSPASKPKFWVAFSASVPPLGFNTYFVSSGKRSASISSPSTLYPQGSKSRNLQVGQGHLKLQYDAAGALSRYSDSKTRVEENFKQKYKYYIGQDHGDGDDPQASGAYIFRPNGSVPIKTDGQVPPTILRGPILDEVHQQINSWIYQITRVYKEKDYVETEFIIGPIPVDDGNGKELSTEIITSMATDRTFYTDSSGRDFIKRVRDYRSEWKIEVNQPIAGNYYPVNLGIYVEDGTKELSVLVDRSVGGSSIKDGQIELMLHRYMSRSTVAQYFLASFIL
;
A
#
# COMPACT_ATOMS: atom_id res chain seq x y z
N MET A 1 34.80 11.05 -14.43
CA MET A 1 34.74 9.60 -14.73
C MET A 1 34.03 9.40 -16.07
N PHE A 2 34.53 8.53 -16.96
CA PHE A 2 33.78 8.10 -18.15
C PHE A 2 33.16 6.73 -17.90
N THR A 3 31.83 6.64 -17.93
CA THR A 3 31.08 5.38 -17.77
C THR A 3 30.97 4.70 -19.13
N MET A 4 32.00 3.93 -19.50
CA MET A 4 32.10 3.27 -20.80
C MET A 4 31.15 2.08 -20.89
N GLY A 5 29.86 2.32 -21.08
CA GLY A 5 28.84 1.27 -21.19
C GLY A 5 27.44 1.86 -21.30
N THR A 6 26.46 0.98 -21.52
CA THR A 6 25.02 1.28 -21.45
C THR A 6 24.27 -0.06 -21.34
N ASP A 7 22.95 -0.02 -21.37
CA ASP A 7 22.03 -1.13 -21.14
C ASP A 7 22.45 -2.38 -21.93
N PHE A 8 22.69 -3.49 -21.20
CA PHE A 8 23.02 -4.82 -21.71
C PHE A 8 24.18 -4.86 -22.75
N LYS A 9 25.16 -3.95 -22.64
CA LYS A 9 26.40 -3.98 -23.44
C LYS A 9 27.40 -5.02 -22.93
N TYR A 10 28.57 -5.07 -23.58
CA TYR A 10 29.65 -6.03 -23.35
C TYR A 10 29.34 -7.51 -23.68
N GLN A 11 28.22 -7.81 -24.34
CA GLN A 11 27.96 -9.15 -24.90
C GLN A 11 29.08 -9.63 -25.83
N TYR A 12 29.62 -8.70 -26.64
CA TYR A 12 30.91 -8.87 -27.31
C TYR A 12 31.88 -7.80 -26.81
N ALA A 13 32.46 -8.06 -25.64
CA ALA A 13 33.30 -7.13 -24.89
C ALA A 13 34.51 -6.61 -25.68
N GLU A 14 35.12 -7.47 -26.51
CA GLU A 14 36.30 -7.16 -27.31
C GLU A 14 36.11 -5.93 -28.22
N SER A 15 34.89 -5.68 -28.70
CA SER A 15 34.59 -4.49 -29.51
C SER A 15 34.89 -3.19 -28.77
N TRP A 16 34.62 -3.15 -27.45
CA TRP A 16 34.90 -2.02 -26.58
C TRP A 16 36.36 -1.99 -26.15
N PHE A 17 36.89 -3.11 -25.66
CA PHE A 17 38.26 -3.19 -25.15
C PHE A 17 39.30 -2.84 -26.21
N ARG A 18 39.18 -3.39 -27.43
CA ARG A 18 40.09 -3.07 -28.54
C ARG A 18 40.16 -1.58 -28.87
N GLN A 19 39.05 -0.84 -28.75
CA GLN A 19 39.04 0.61 -28.98
C GLN A 19 39.59 1.38 -27.79
N MET A 20 39.24 0.98 -26.56
CA MET A 20 39.75 1.59 -25.34
C MET A 20 41.26 1.42 -25.19
N ASP A 21 41.82 0.26 -25.52
CA ASP A 21 43.27 0.02 -25.54
C ASP A 21 43.99 0.98 -26.49
N ARG A 22 43.48 1.10 -27.72
CA ARG A 22 44.03 2.03 -28.71
C ARG A 22 43.90 3.47 -28.23
N LEU A 23 42.75 3.85 -27.69
CA LEU A 23 42.51 5.19 -27.15
C LEU A 23 43.50 5.50 -26.03
N ILE A 24 43.61 4.64 -25.02
CA ILE A 24 44.53 4.79 -23.89
C ILE A 24 45.97 4.90 -24.39
N HIS A 25 46.40 4.00 -25.29
CA HIS A 25 47.75 4.01 -25.85
C HIS A 25 48.09 5.34 -26.53
N TYR A 26 47.25 5.78 -27.47
CA TYR A 26 47.54 6.98 -28.26
C TYR A 26 47.33 8.28 -27.47
N VAL A 27 46.35 8.35 -26.56
CA VAL A 27 46.15 9.50 -25.66
C VAL A 27 47.33 9.67 -24.71
N ASN A 28 47.81 8.59 -24.09
CA ASN A 28 48.94 8.66 -23.17
C ASN A 28 50.26 8.93 -23.91
N LYS A 29 50.39 8.47 -25.17
CA LYS A 29 51.53 8.80 -26.03
C LYS A 29 51.54 10.28 -26.44
N ASP A 30 50.38 10.87 -26.70
CA ASP A 30 50.24 12.31 -26.98
C ASP A 30 50.57 13.17 -25.75
N GLY A 31 50.16 12.75 -24.55
CA GLY A 31 50.65 13.28 -23.27
C GLY A 31 49.94 14.55 -22.75
N ARG A 32 48.97 15.12 -23.49
CA ARG A 32 48.17 16.26 -22.97
C ARG A 32 47.25 15.89 -21.82
N VAL A 33 46.79 14.64 -21.79
CA VAL A 33 45.98 14.05 -20.72
C VAL A 33 46.40 12.60 -20.50
N ASN A 34 46.07 12.04 -19.34
CA ASN A 34 46.27 10.63 -19.05
C ASN A 34 44.93 9.89 -18.97
N ALA A 35 44.80 8.81 -19.72
CA ALA A 35 43.67 7.90 -19.72
C ALA A 35 44.10 6.55 -19.14
N LEU A 36 43.21 5.89 -18.40
CA LEU A 36 43.43 4.56 -17.84
C LEU A 36 42.12 3.78 -17.75
N TYR A 37 42.22 2.46 -17.74
CA TYR A 37 41.15 1.64 -17.18
C TYR A 37 41.03 1.90 -15.68
N SER A 38 39.81 2.00 -15.20
CA SER A 38 39.52 2.32 -13.80
C SER A 38 38.21 1.67 -13.37
N THR A 39 37.98 1.67 -12.07
CA THR A 39 36.69 1.39 -11.45
C THR A 39 36.15 2.66 -10.77
N PRO A 40 34.86 2.70 -10.39
CA PRO A 40 34.32 3.80 -9.58
C PRO A 40 35.06 3.99 -8.25
N SER A 41 35.55 2.91 -7.61
CA SER A 41 36.33 2.99 -6.38
C SER A 41 37.68 3.69 -6.59
N ILE A 42 38.44 3.30 -7.62
CA ILE A 42 39.72 3.95 -7.96
C ILE A 42 39.52 5.44 -8.28
N TYR A 43 38.45 5.78 -9.01
CA TYR A 43 38.09 7.17 -9.26
C TYR A 43 37.81 7.93 -7.95
N THR A 44 37.05 7.33 -7.05
CA THR A 44 36.69 7.94 -5.75
C THR A 44 37.92 8.13 -4.86
N ASP A 45 38.82 7.16 -4.81
CA ASP A 45 40.08 7.25 -4.06
C ASP A 45 40.97 8.38 -4.60
N ALA A 46 41.04 8.54 -5.93
CA ALA A 46 41.74 9.65 -6.56
C ALA A 46 41.10 11.01 -6.23
N LYS A 47 39.76 11.09 -6.22
CA LYS A 47 39.03 12.31 -5.84
C LYS A 47 39.21 12.68 -4.37
N PHE A 48 39.25 11.69 -3.47
CA PHE A 48 39.56 11.88 -2.07
C PHE A 48 41.01 12.36 -1.87
N SER A 49 41.96 11.72 -2.55
CA SER A 49 43.39 12.05 -2.47
C SER A 49 43.73 13.44 -3.02
N ALA A 50 42.89 13.99 -3.91
CA ALA A 50 43.04 15.35 -4.42
C ALA A 50 42.85 16.43 -3.33
N ASN A 51 42.26 16.07 -2.18
CA ASN A 51 42.03 16.97 -1.03
C ASN A 51 41.34 18.29 -1.42
N GLU A 52 40.33 18.19 -2.29
CA GLU A 52 39.51 19.31 -2.76
C GLU A 52 38.30 19.56 -1.83
N PRO A 53 37.81 20.80 -1.71
CA PRO A 53 36.54 21.07 -1.04
C PRO A 53 35.35 20.60 -1.91
N TRP A 54 34.36 19.95 -1.27
CA TRP A 54 33.16 19.45 -1.94
C TRP A 54 31.91 20.21 -1.46
N PRO A 55 30.98 20.58 -2.36
CA PRO A 55 29.71 21.18 -1.96
C PRO A 55 28.84 20.20 -1.18
N LEU A 56 28.06 20.72 -0.23
CA LEU A 56 27.17 19.93 0.61
C LEU A 56 25.82 19.66 -0.08
N LYS A 57 25.30 18.43 0.06
CA LYS A 57 23.95 18.00 -0.33
C LYS A 57 23.29 17.29 0.86
N THR A 58 22.12 17.75 1.32
CA THR A 58 21.46 17.22 2.54
C THR A 58 20.10 16.55 2.29
N ASN A 59 19.33 17.03 1.30
CA ASN A 59 17.99 16.51 0.98
C ASN A 59 18.06 15.38 -0.08
N ASP A 60 16.92 14.94 -0.59
CA ASP A 60 16.85 13.96 -1.69
C ASP A 60 16.89 14.59 -3.10
N PHE A 61 16.75 13.75 -4.13
CA PHE A 61 16.74 14.14 -5.55
C PHE A 61 15.34 14.00 -6.18
N PHE A 62 14.27 14.10 -5.38
CA PHE A 62 12.90 13.99 -5.89
C PHE A 62 12.19 15.34 -6.05
N PRO A 63 11.21 15.42 -6.97
CA PRO A 63 10.96 14.48 -8.08
C PRO A 63 11.96 14.67 -9.23
N TYR A 64 12.23 13.59 -9.97
CA TYR A 64 13.04 13.60 -11.19
C TYR A 64 12.23 14.08 -12.40
N ALA A 65 12.87 14.87 -13.26
CA ALA A 65 12.36 15.22 -14.59
C ALA A 65 13.53 15.29 -15.58
N ASP A 66 13.38 14.63 -16.73
CA ASP A 66 14.38 14.63 -17.82
C ASP A 66 14.06 15.65 -18.91
N ARG A 67 12.82 16.17 -18.94
CA ARG A 67 12.34 17.22 -19.84
C ARG A 67 11.31 18.10 -19.15
N ARG A 68 11.02 19.25 -19.77
CA ARG A 68 10.10 20.29 -19.27
C ARG A 68 8.76 19.74 -18.73
N ASN A 69 8.10 18.85 -19.49
CA ASN A 69 6.79 18.27 -19.15
C ASN A 69 6.86 16.77 -18.83
N ALA A 70 8.04 16.28 -18.44
CA ALA A 70 8.30 14.86 -18.20
C ALA A 70 8.74 14.64 -16.74
N TYR A 71 7.85 14.89 -15.77
CA TYR A 71 8.10 14.53 -14.38
C TYR A 71 7.79 13.05 -14.14
N TRP A 72 8.76 12.32 -13.60
CA TRP A 72 8.68 10.88 -13.36
C TRP A 72 8.01 10.61 -12.02
N THR A 73 6.80 11.13 -11.85
CA THR A 73 6.02 10.99 -10.61
C THR A 73 4.83 10.04 -10.77
N GLY A 74 4.61 9.55 -11.99
CA GLY A 74 3.56 8.58 -12.28
C GLY A 74 3.86 7.19 -11.70
N TYR A 75 5.13 6.77 -11.73
CA TYR A 75 5.54 5.45 -11.23
C TYR A 75 5.40 5.30 -9.71
N PHE A 76 5.24 6.41 -8.98
CA PHE A 76 4.90 6.36 -7.56
C PHE A 76 3.59 5.61 -7.30
N THR A 77 2.67 5.58 -8.28
CA THR A 77 1.37 4.87 -8.17
C THR A 77 1.16 3.77 -9.21
N SER A 78 1.94 3.71 -10.29
CA SER A 78 1.81 2.66 -11.33
C SER A 78 1.82 1.25 -10.74
N ARG A 79 0.91 0.38 -11.22
CA ARG A 79 0.66 -0.98 -10.71
C ARG A 79 0.43 -1.04 -9.18
N PRO A 80 -0.59 -0.37 -8.63
CA PRO A 80 -0.79 -0.28 -7.19
C PRO A 80 -1.11 -1.65 -6.54
N ALA A 81 -1.65 -2.61 -7.29
CA ALA A 81 -1.86 -3.97 -6.80
C ALA A 81 -0.52 -4.69 -6.53
N LEU A 82 0.46 -4.57 -7.43
CA LEU A 82 1.79 -5.15 -7.25
C LEU A 82 2.51 -4.49 -6.06
N LYS A 83 2.47 -3.15 -5.95
CA LYS A 83 3.04 -2.41 -4.81
C LYS A 83 2.49 -2.88 -3.45
N ARG A 84 1.18 -3.12 -3.37
CA ARG A 84 0.57 -3.70 -2.17
C ARG A 84 1.01 -5.13 -1.93
N TYR A 85 1.10 -5.93 -2.99
CA TYR A 85 1.54 -7.32 -2.87
C TYR A 85 2.97 -7.39 -2.31
N VAL A 86 3.89 -6.55 -2.80
CA VAL A 86 5.25 -6.42 -2.26
C VAL A 86 5.23 -6.03 -0.78
N ARG A 87 4.41 -5.05 -0.36
CA ARG A 87 4.31 -4.65 1.05
C ARG A 87 3.80 -5.78 1.96
N ILE A 88 2.74 -6.48 1.54
CA ILE A 88 2.18 -7.61 2.31
C ILE A 88 3.22 -8.73 2.42
N MET A 89 3.87 -9.09 1.32
CA MET A 89 4.89 -10.14 1.31
C MET A 89 6.13 -9.77 2.11
N SER A 90 6.53 -8.49 2.13
CA SER A 90 7.62 -8.00 2.97
C SER A 90 7.32 -8.19 4.46
N GLY A 91 6.13 -7.79 4.92
CA GLY A 91 5.69 -8.01 6.29
C GLY A 91 5.59 -9.49 6.65
N TYR A 92 5.05 -10.30 5.73
CA TYR A 92 4.98 -11.75 5.89
C TYR A 92 6.36 -12.41 5.99
N TYR A 93 7.31 -12.02 5.12
CA TYR A 93 8.68 -12.52 5.13
C TYR A 93 9.44 -12.19 6.42
N LEU A 94 9.17 -11.02 7.02
CA LEU A 94 9.70 -10.69 8.34
C LEU A 94 9.18 -11.66 9.42
N ALA A 95 7.86 -11.88 9.48
CA ALA A 95 7.26 -12.82 10.43
C ALA A 95 7.76 -14.26 10.20
N ALA A 96 7.84 -14.69 8.95
CA ALA A 96 8.31 -16.01 8.57
C ALA A 96 9.77 -16.27 9.00
N ARG A 97 10.66 -15.28 8.85
CA ARG A 97 12.06 -15.39 9.32
C ARG A 97 12.17 -15.49 10.84
N GLN A 98 11.33 -14.77 11.58
CA GLN A 98 11.30 -14.88 13.05
C GLN A 98 10.86 -16.28 13.47
N LEU A 99 9.79 -16.81 12.87
CA LEU A 99 9.29 -18.14 13.16
C LEU A 99 10.29 -19.24 12.76
N GLU A 100 10.92 -19.11 11.59
CA GLU A 100 12.02 -19.99 11.14
C GLU A 100 13.18 -19.99 12.14
N PHE A 101 13.54 -18.82 12.68
CA PHE A 101 14.56 -18.70 13.71
C PHE A 101 14.16 -19.44 14.99
N PHE A 102 12.92 -19.26 15.47
CA PHE A 102 12.47 -19.88 16.73
C PHE A 102 12.46 -21.41 16.71
N ILE A 103 12.07 -22.02 15.58
CA ILE A 103 12.11 -23.49 15.46
C ILE A 103 13.49 -24.04 15.10
N GLY A 104 14.44 -23.15 14.78
CA GLY A 104 15.76 -23.50 14.29
C GLY A 104 15.72 -23.86 12.80
N ARG A 105 16.50 -23.13 12.00
CA ARG A 105 16.57 -23.35 10.56
C ARG A 105 17.09 -24.75 10.23
N GLY A 106 16.28 -25.54 9.52
CA GLY A 106 16.65 -26.87 9.07
C GLY A 106 17.75 -26.85 8.01
N LYS A 107 18.54 -27.93 7.93
CA LYS A 107 19.53 -28.14 6.84
C LYS A 107 18.88 -28.56 5.51
N SER A 108 17.61 -28.98 5.57
CA SER A 108 16.79 -29.45 4.45
C SER A 108 15.33 -29.03 4.68
N GLY A 109 14.56 -28.79 3.62
CA GLY A 109 13.16 -28.38 3.69
C GLY A 109 12.90 -26.98 3.11
N PHE A 110 11.69 -26.47 3.28
CA PHE A 110 11.35 -25.11 2.86
C PHE A 110 12.00 -24.09 3.80
N THR A 111 12.75 -23.15 3.22
CA THR A 111 13.32 -22.00 3.92
C THR A 111 12.63 -20.73 3.46
N THR A 112 12.88 -19.64 4.17
CA THR A 112 12.40 -18.33 3.77
C THR A 112 13.09 -17.77 2.51
N ASP A 113 14.18 -18.37 2.03
CA ASP A 113 15.02 -17.84 0.94
C ASP A 113 14.25 -17.63 -0.36
N SER A 114 13.36 -18.56 -0.73
CA SER A 114 12.63 -18.44 -2.00
C SER A 114 11.72 -17.21 -2.04
N LEU A 115 11.20 -16.78 -0.88
CA LEU A 115 10.46 -15.53 -0.76
C LEU A 115 11.42 -14.33 -0.69
N GLY A 116 12.57 -14.49 -0.02
CA GLY A 116 13.65 -13.50 0.01
C GLY A 116 14.15 -13.14 -1.39
N ASP A 117 14.46 -14.12 -2.22
CA ASP A 117 14.91 -13.94 -3.61
C ASP A 117 13.85 -13.24 -4.46
N ALA A 118 12.58 -13.65 -4.33
CA ALA A 118 11.48 -13.01 -5.03
C ALA A 118 11.31 -11.55 -4.59
N LEU A 119 11.37 -11.27 -3.29
CA LEU A 119 11.28 -9.92 -2.74
C LEU A 119 12.46 -9.03 -3.16
N ALA A 120 13.68 -9.58 -3.18
CA ALA A 120 14.87 -8.88 -3.64
C ALA A 120 14.76 -8.53 -5.13
N LEU A 121 14.31 -9.46 -5.96
CA LEU A 121 14.09 -9.23 -7.39
C LEU A 121 13.06 -8.13 -7.64
N VAL A 122 11.94 -8.13 -6.91
CA VAL A 122 10.89 -7.12 -7.12
C VAL A 122 11.24 -5.73 -6.55
N GLN A 123 12.37 -5.57 -5.84
CA GLN A 123 12.92 -4.24 -5.54
C GLN A 123 13.61 -3.60 -6.75
N HIS A 124 13.80 -4.34 -7.85
CA HIS A 124 14.31 -3.78 -9.11
C HIS A 124 13.54 -2.51 -9.51
N HIS A 125 14.25 -1.54 -10.08
CA HIS A 125 13.69 -0.22 -10.41
C HIS A 125 12.66 -0.22 -11.56
N ASP A 126 12.43 -1.37 -12.20
CA ASP A 126 11.28 -1.58 -13.11
C ASP A 126 10.20 -2.51 -12.55
N ALA A 127 10.39 -3.06 -11.36
CA ALA A 127 9.47 -4.02 -10.76
C ALA A 127 8.47 -3.31 -9.82
N VAL A 128 8.86 -3.01 -8.58
CA VAL A 128 7.98 -2.32 -7.63
C VAL A 128 7.53 -0.95 -8.14
N THR A 129 8.28 -0.31 -9.04
CA THR A 129 7.91 0.96 -9.70
C THR A 129 6.75 0.80 -10.68
N GLY A 130 6.52 -0.41 -11.21
CA GLY A 130 5.43 -0.70 -12.13
C GLY A 130 5.65 -0.18 -13.54
N THR A 131 6.91 -0.16 -14.00
CA THR A 131 7.34 0.40 -15.28
C THR A 131 7.80 -0.65 -16.31
N GLU A 132 7.70 -1.92 -15.95
CA GLU A 132 7.89 -3.09 -16.78
C GLU A 132 6.70 -3.37 -17.72
N LYS A 133 6.93 -4.23 -18.72
CA LYS A 133 5.86 -4.78 -19.57
C LYS A 133 4.92 -5.70 -18.77
N GLN A 134 3.67 -5.81 -19.20
CA GLN A 134 2.65 -6.60 -18.48
C GLN A 134 3.10 -8.03 -18.16
N HIS A 135 3.65 -8.78 -19.12
CA HIS A 135 4.08 -10.16 -18.89
C HIS A 135 5.24 -10.28 -17.89
N VAL A 136 6.03 -9.21 -17.69
CA VAL A 136 7.10 -9.16 -16.68
C VAL A 136 6.49 -8.90 -15.30
N ALA A 137 5.50 -8.00 -15.21
CA ALA A 137 4.72 -7.80 -13.98
C ALA A 137 4.03 -9.09 -13.52
N ASP A 138 3.49 -9.85 -14.48
CA ASP A 138 2.87 -11.16 -14.22
C ASP A 138 3.92 -12.17 -13.70
N ASP A 139 5.14 -12.17 -14.25
CA ASP A 139 6.25 -13.01 -13.75
C ASP A 139 6.69 -12.61 -12.34
N TYR A 140 6.78 -11.31 -12.02
CA TYR A 140 7.05 -10.85 -10.67
C TYR A 140 5.99 -11.32 -9.67
N ALA A 141 4.71 -11.18 -10.00
CA ALA A 141 3.61 -11.67 -9.16
C ALA A 141 3.66 -13.20 -9.00
N LYS A 142 3.97 -13.94 -10.08
CA LYS A 142 4.16 -15.40 -10.04
C LYS A 142 5.28 -15.80 -9.08
N ARG A 143 6.45 -15.14 -9.15
CA ARG A 143 7.60 -15.43 -8.27
C ARG A 143 7.28 -15.15 -6.81
N LEU A 144 6.62 -14.03 -6.52
CA LEU A 144 6.15 -13.72 -5.17
C LEU A 144 5.20 -14.79 -4.65
N SER A 145 4.26 -15.27 -5.48
CA SER A 145 3.33 -16.34 -5.11
C SER A 145 4.04 -17.66 -4.82
N ILE A 146 5.02 -18.06 -5.64
CA ILE A 146 5.85 -19.26 -5.41
C ILE A 146 6.63 -19.13 -4.10
N GLY A 147 7.27 -17.99 -3.86
CA GLY A 147 8.00 -17.72 -2.62
C GLY A 147 7.09 -17.77 -1.39
N TYR A 148 5.91 -17.13 -1.48
CA TYR A 148 4.90 -17.13 -0.43
C TYR A 148 4.46 -18.55 -0.07
N LYS A 149 4.16 -19.41 -1.05
CA LYS A 149 3.69 -20.78 -0.76
C LYS A 149 4.71 -21.60 0.02
N LYS A 150 5.99 -21.47 -0.29
CA LYS A 150 7.05 -22.15 0.48
C LYS A 150 7.18 -21.57 1.90
N ALA A 151 7.09 -20.25 2.04
CA ALA A 151 7.11 -19.60 3.35
C ALA A 151 5.85 -19.93 4.18
N GLU A 152 4.70 -20.09 3.53
CA GLU A 152 3.42 -20.46 4.16
C GLU A 152 3.49 -21.81 4.85
N GLU A 153 4.05 -22.82 4.18
CA GLU A 153 4.27 -24.15 4.76
C GLU A 153 5.22 -24.13 5.95
N LEU A 154 6.31 -23.35 5.85
CA LEU A 154 7.24 -23.14 6.96
C LEU A 154 6.58 -22.44 8.15
N VAL A 155 5.81 -21.37 7.91
CA VAL A 155 5.10 -20.62 8.96
C VAL A 155 4.08 -21.52 9.65
N SER A 156 3.28 -22.28 8.90
CA SER A 156 2.30 -23.21 9.46
C SER A 156 2.96 -24.29 10.31
N THR A 157 4.07 -24.88 9.83
CA THR A 157 4.84 -25.88 10.58
C THR A 157 5.47 -25.27 11.84
N SER A 158 6.01 -24.05 11.74
CA SER A 158 6.64 -23.36 12.86
C SER A 158 5.64 -23.07 13.97
N LEU A 159 4.47 -22.53 13.61
CA LEU A 159 3.40 -22.26 14.57
C LEU A 159 2.85 -23.54 15.19
N ALA A 160 2.72 -24.61 14.41
CA ALA A 160 2.32 -25.92 14.92
C ALA A 160 3.30 -26.42 15.99
N CYS A 161 4.61 -26.43 15.69
CA CYS A 161 5.63 -26.83 16.65
C CYS A 161 5.69 -25.95 17.89
N LEU A 162 5.53 -24.63 17.75
CA LEU A 162 5.54 -23.71 18.88
C LEU A 162 4.26 -23.81 19.74
N SER A 163 3.15 -24.25 19.16
CA SER A 163 1.88 -24.42 19.88
C SER A 163 1.73 -25.77 20.59
N GLU A 164 2.46 -26.80 20.15
CA GLU A 164 2.39 -28.13 20.75
C GLU A 164 3.25 -28.22 22.02
N SER A 165 2.62 -28.61 23.13
CA SER A 165 3.27 -28.74 24.44
C SER A 165 4.04 -30.06 24.59
N GLY A 166 5.05 -30.29 23.74
CA GLY A 166 5.93 -31.45 23.81
C GLY A 166 7.31 -31.11 24.38
N SER A 167 7.59 -31.52 25.62
CA SER A 167 8.95 -31.38 26.19
C SER A 167 9.93 -32.33 25.48
N ASN A 168 10.99 -31.77 24.89
CA ASN A 168 12.25 -32.45 24.52
C ASN A 168 12.44 -33.06 23.11
N SER A 169 11.71 -32.67 22.07
CA SER A 169 12.17 -32.95 20.70
C SER A 169 12.29 -31.68 19.88
N ARG A 170 13.42 -31.55 19.16
CA ARG A 170 13.52 -30.63 18.02
C ARG A 170 12.27 -30.83 17.16
N CYS A 171 11.60 -29.74 16.80
CA CYS A 171 10.45 -29.72 15.90
C CYS A 171 10.71 -30.61 14.68
N SER A 172 10.20 -31.84 14.71
CA SER A 172 10.46 -32.83 13.66
C SER A 172 9.18 -33.22 12.91
N SER A 173 8.05 -33.32 13.61
CA SER A 173 6.76 -33.69 13.01
C SER A 173 5.57 -33.20 13.86
N PRO A 174 5.10 -31.94 13.70
CA PRO A 174 3.91 -31.49 14.40
C PRO A 174 2.66 -32.22 13.90
N THR A 175 1.72 -32.51 14.81
CA THR A 175 0.41 -33.12 14.48
C THR A 175 -0.63 -32.08 14.08
N THR A 176 -0.46 -30.87 14.58
CA THR A 176 -1.32 -29.71 14.32
C THR A 176 -1.03 -29.17 12.93
N ASN A 177 -2.10 -28.85 12.19
CA ASN A 177 -1.99 -28.26 10.87
C ASN A 177 -2.74 -26.93 10.84
N PHE A 178 -2.01 -25.86 10.53
CA PHE A 178 -2.58 -24.52 10.36
C PHE A 178 -2.70 -24.19 8.88
N GLY A 179 -3.89 -23.72 8.50
CA GLY A 179 -4.10 -23.06 7.21
C GLY A 179 -4.15 -21.54 7.38
N GLN A 180 -3.85 -20.82 6.31
CA GLN A 180 -3.84 -19.35 6.28
C GLN A 180 -4.79 -18.83 5.20
N CYS A 181 -5.26 -17.59 5.37
CA CYS A 181 -6.22 -16.97 4.45
C CYS A 181 -5.65 -15.65 3.88
N PRO A 182 -4.82 -15.70 2.82
CA PRO A 182 -4.19 -14.51 2.26
C PRO A 182 -5.16 -13.59 1.47
N LEU A 183 -6.41 -14.02 1.24
CA LEU A 183 -7.39 -13.35 0.39
C LEU A 183 -8.56 -12.73 1.18
N LEU A 184 -8.33 -12.32 2.43
CA LEU A 184 -9.34 -11.62 3.25
C LEU A 184 -9.79 -10.29 2.63
N ASN A 185 -8.95 -9.62 1.85
CA ASN A 185 -9.30 -8.39 1.13
C ASN A 185 -10.47 -8.57 0.14
N ILE A 186 -10.69 -9.79 -0.36
CA ILE A 186 -11.84 -10.15 -1.20
C ILE A 186 -12.82 -11.06 -0.45
N THR A 187 -12.82 -11.00 0.88
CA THR A 187 -13.71 -11.79 1.74
C THR A 187 -13.57 -13.30 1.52
N TYR A 188 -12.36 -13.82 1.23
CA TYR A 188 -12.14 -15.25 0.95
C TYR A 188 -11.27 -15.95 1.99
N CYS A 189 -11.90 -16.85 2.75
CA CYS A 189 -11.25 -17.71 3.73
C CYS A 189 -11.99 -19.05 3.90
N PRO A 190 -11.66 -20.09 3.10
CA PRO A 190 -12.35 -21.38 3.15
C PRO A 190 -12.33 -22.06 4.52
N LEU A 191 -11.37 -21.72 5.39
CA LEU A 191 -11.22 -22.29 6.72
C LEU A 191 -12.31 -21.80 7.68
N SER A 192 -12.68 -20.51 7.59
CA SER A 192 -13.70 -19.89 8.44
C SER A 192 -15.11 -19.99 7.87
N GLU A 193 -15.23 -20.37 6.61
CA GLU A 193 -16.50 -20.54 5.89
C GLU A 193 -17.12 -21.94 6.06
N LYS A 194 -16.51 -22.81 6.87
CA LYS A 194 -17.07 -24.13 7.18
C LYS A 194 -18.22 -24.02 8.20
N ASN A 195 -19.10 -25.01 8.20
CA ASN A 195 -20.17 -25.08 9.19
C ASN A 195 -19.63 -25.66 10.51
N PHE A 196 -19.79 -24.93 11.60
CA PHE A 196 -19.29 -25.28 12.95
C PHE A 196 -20.36 -25.92 13.86
N SER A 197 -21.53 -26.26 13.32
CA SER A 197 -22.72 -26.68 14.07
C SER A 197 -22.67 -28.03 14.82
N GLN A 198 -21.54 -28.74 14.83
CA GLN A 198 -21.35 -30.04 15.52
C GLN A 198 -20.43 -29.95 16.76
N GLY A 199 -20.46 -28.84 17.49
CA GLY A 199 -19.61 -28.65 18.68
C GLY A 199 -18.12 -28.49 18.37
N LYS A 200 -17.78 -28.21 17.11
CA LYS A 200 -16.42 -27.87 16.69
C LYS A 200 -16.26 -26.35 16.67
N SER A 201 -15.05 -25.90 16.94
CA SER A 201 -14.69 -24.48 16.93
C SER A 201 -13.60 -24.24 15.89
N LEU A 202 -13.64 -23.09 15.23
CA LEU A 202 -12.49 -22.59 14.48
C LEU A 202 -11.45 -22.08 15.47
N VAL A 203 -10.28 -22.69 15.45
CA VAL A 203 -9.12 -22.22 16.21
C VAL A 203 -8.40 -21.16 15.39
N VAL A 204 -8.27 -19.96 15.96
CA VAL A 204 -7.59 -18.82 15.35
C VAL A 204 -6.35 -18.50 16.16
N LEU A 205 -5.17 -18.87 15.63
CA LEU A 205 -3.88 -18.49 16.20
C LEU A 205 -3.39 -17.20 15.56
N VAL A 206 -3.03 -16.23 16.39
CA VAL A 206 -2.63 -14.89 15.96
C VAL A 206 -1.21 -14.65 16.43
N TYR A 207 -0.28 -14.48 15.48
CA TYR A 207 1.12 -14.19 15.78
C TYR A 207 1.42 -12.69 15.59
N ASN A 208 2.13 -12.11 16.54
CA ASN A 208 2.58 -10.73 16.52
C ASN A 208 4.08 -10.66 16.24
N SER A 209 4.45 -10.12 15.07
CA SER A 209 5.84 -9.99 14.65
C SER A 209 6.55 -8.75 15.21
N LEU A 210 5.88 -7.95 16.03
CA LEU A 210 6.45 -6.75 16.66
C LEU A 210 7.08 -7.07 18.02
N GLY A 211 8.09 -6.28 18.39
CA GLY A 211 8.76 -6.35 19.69
C GLY A 211 7.99 -5.76 20.88
N TRP A 212 6.69 -5.50 20.71
CA TRP A 212 5.82 -4.89 21.71
C TRP A 212 4.42 -5.53 21.65
N GLU A 213 3.71 -5.49 22.77
CA GLU A 213 2.34 -6.01 22.86
C GLU A 213 1.45 -5.26 21.89
N ARG A 214 0.56 -5.99 21.21
CA ARG A 214 -0.36 -5.40 20.24
C ARG A 214 -1.77 -5.84 20.53
N GLU A 215 -2.64 -4.84 20.69
CA GLU A 215 -4.08 -5.01 20.65
C GLU A 215 -4.63 -4.54 19.30
N ASP A 216 -5.36 -5.40 18.60
CA ASP A 216 -5.95 -5.06 17.31
C ASP A 216 -7.27 -5.79 17.08
N VAL A 217 -8.08 -5.29 16.15
CA VAL A 217 -9.38 -5.89 15.82
C VAL A 217 -9.23 -6.85 14.66
N LEU A 218 -9.46 -8.14 14.92
CA LEU A 218 -9.49 -9.16 13.88
C LEU A 218 -10.87 -9.22 13.24
N ARG A 219 -10.89 -9.44 11.92
CA ARG A 219 -12.12 -9.61 11.14
C ARG A 219 -12.03 -10.87 10.29
N ILE A 220 -12.97 -11.80 10.49
CA ILE A 220 -12.98 -13.11 9.82
C ILE A 220 -14.36 -13.34 9.18
N PRO A 221 -14.45 -13.81 7.92
CA PRO A 221 -15.75 -14.05 7.29
C PRO A 221 -16.36 -15.34 7.83
N VAL A 222 -17.65 -15.30 8.17
CA VAL A 222 -18.40 -16.40 8.78
C VAL A 222 -19.76 -16.61 8.12
N MET A 223 -20.28 -17.83 8.23
CA MET A 223 -21.53 -18.26 7.56
C MET A 223 -22.80 -18.00 8.37
N SER A 224 -22.67 -17.83 9.69
CA SER A 224 -23.79 -17.77 10.64
C SER A 224 -23.79 -16.44 11.40
N ASP A 225 -24.98 -16.03 11.83
CA ASP A 225 -25.23 -14.94 12.77
C ASP A 225 -25.14 -15.37 14.25
N SER A 226 -24.96 -16.66 14.50
CA SER A 226 -24.96 -17.27 15.83
C SER A 226 -23.55 -17.67 16.23
N ILE A 227 -22.68 -16.65 16.36
CA ILE A 227 -21.24 -16.81 16.63
C ILE A 227 -20.90 -16.34 18.05
N VAL A 228 -19.99 -17.06 18.71
CA VAL A 228 -19.35 -16.67 19.96
C VAL A 228 -17.84 -16.80 19.80
N VAL A 229 -17.10 -15.88 20.40
CA VAL A 229 -15.63 -15.88 20.42
C VAL A 229 -15.16 -16.07 21.86
N HIS A 230 -14.26 -17.03 22.08
CA HIS A 230 -13.59 -17.23 23.36
C HIS A 230 -12.08 -17.02 23.25
N ASP A 231 -11.45 -16.55 24.32
CA ASP A 231 -10.00 -16.50 24.45
C ASP A 231 -9.40 -17.86 24.84
N SER A 232 -8.07 -17.91 24.94
CA SER A 232 -7.30 -19.08 25.38
C SER A 232 -7.62 -19.55 26.81
N LYS A 233 -8.27 -18.73 27.63
CA LYS A 233 -8.71 -19.05 29.00
C LYS A 233 -10.19 -19.47 29.06
N GLY A 234 -10.86 -19.58 27.91
CA GLY A 234 -12.28 -19.93 27.83
C GLY A 234 -13.22 -18.78 28.19
N ARG A 235 -12.73 -17.54 28.27
CA ARG A 235 -13.57 -16.36 28.53
C ARG A 235 -14.19 -15.88 27.24
N GLU A 236 -15.48 -15.59 27.25
CA GLU A 236 -16.19 -14.97 26.14
C GLU A 236 -15.66 -13.55 25.90
N ILE A 237 -15.37 -13.22 24.64
CA ILE A 237 -14.89 -11.90 24.21
C ILE A 237 -16.02 -11.17 23.49
N GLU A 238 -16.14 -9.87 23.79
CA GLU A 238 -17.05 -8.99 23.05
C GLU A 238 -16.76 -9.06 21.56
N SER A 239 -17.79 -9.40 20.79
CA SER A 239 -17.70 -9.60 19.34
C SER A 239 -18.88 -8.94 18.63
N GLN A 240 -18.61 -8.51 17.40
CA GLN A 240 -19.54 -7.77 16.57
C GLN A 240 -19.67 -8.45 15.20
N LEU A 241 -20.89 -8.62 14.70
CA LEU A 241 -21.15 -9.10 13.36
C LEU A 241 -21.43 -7.93 12.42
N LEU A 242 -20.70 -7.89 11.30
CA LEU A 242 -20.87 -6.90 10.24
C LEU A 242 -21.35 -7.60 8.97
N PRO A 243 -22.50 -7.24 8.40
CA PRO A 243 -22.93 -7.76 7.10
C PRO A 243 -21.87 -7.52 6.02
N ILE A 244 -21.65 -8.51 5.16
CA ILE A 244 -20.72 -8.37 4.03
C ILE A 244 -21.34 -7.46 2.97
N ALA A 245 -20.60 -6.43 2.56
CA ALA A 245 -21.04 -5.51 1.52
C ALA A 245 -21.18 -6.20 0.15
N ASN A 246 -22.16 -5.77 -0.64
CA ASN A 246 -22.36 -6.26 -2.01
C ASN A 246 -21.13 -6.03 -2.90
N ALA A 247 -20.45 -4.88 -2.73
CA ALA A 247 -19.21 -4.58 -3.46
C ALA A 247 -18.10 -5.62 -3.17
N SER A 248 -17.92 -6.01 -1.91
CA SER A 248 -16.97 -7.05 -1.50
C SER A 248 -17.36 -8.43 -2.03
N SER A 249 -18.66 -8.76 -2.04
CA SER A 249 -19.17 -10.02 -2.61
C SER A 249 -18.93 -10.11 -4.12
N TYR A 250 -19.09 -9.01 -4.85
CA TYR A 250 -18.79 -8.96 -6.28
C TYR A 250 -17.30 -9.17 -6.57
N LEU A 251 -16.42 -8.53 -5.77
CA LEU A 251 -14.97 -8.75 -5.89
C LEU A 251 -14.60 -10.21 -5.67
N ARG A 252 -15.18 -10.85 -4.64
CA ARG A 252 -14.97 -12.26 -4.32
C ARG A 252 -15.24 -13.17 -5.51
N ASP A 253 -16.45 -13.09 -6.09
CA ASP A 253 -16.88 -13.97 -7.16
C ASP A 253 -15.97 -13.87 -8.40
N LYS A 254 -15.45 -12.67 -8.69
CA LYS A 254 -14.51 -12.44 -9.79
C LYS A 254 -13.08 -12.89 -9.49
N HIS A 255 -12.52 -12.45 -8.37
CA HIS A 255 -11.09 -12.57 -8.11
C HIS A 255 -10.68 -13.95 -7.58
N VAL A 256 -11.57 -14.66 -6.87
CA VAL A 256 -11.30 -16.05 -6.47
C VAL A 256 -11.12 -16.92 -7.70
N LYS A 257 -11.99 -16.78 -8.72
CA LYS A 257 -11.85 -17.50 -9.99
C LYS A 257 -10.57 -17.12 -10.73
N ALA A 258 -10.23 -15.83 -10.76
CA ALA A 258 -9.01 -15.37 -11.44
C ALA A 258 -7.72 -15.89 -10.77
N TYR A 259 -7.67 -15.92 -9.44
CA TYR A 259 -6.46 -16.31 -8.70
C TYR A 259 -6.32 -17.81 -8.52
N LEU A 260 -7.42 -18.53 -8.30
CA LEU A 260 -7.41 -19.95 -7.93
C LEU A 260 -7.98 -20.87 -9.01
N GLY A 261 -8.51 -20.34 -10.11
CA GLY A 261 -9.13 -21.12 -11.18
C GLY A 261 -10.47 -21.78 -10.79
N THR A 262 -10.99 -21.50 -9.58
CA THR A 262 -12.19 -22.14 -9.02
C THR A 262 -13.19 -21.09 -8.51
N SER A 263 -14.47 -21.42 -8.53
CA SER A 263 -15.51 -20.56 -7.95
C SER A 263 -15.62 -20.80 -6.44
N PRO A 264 -15.94 -19.78 -5.63
CA PRO A 264 -16.15 -19.98 -4.21
C PRO A 264 -17.36 -20.89 -3.93
N ALA A 265 -17.18 -21.92 -3.12
CA ALA A 265 -18.21 -22.92 -2.82
C ALA A 265 -19.32 -22.39 -1.89
N SER A 266 -19.02 -21.33 -1.12
CA SER A 266 -19.94 -20.74 -0.16
C SER A 266 -19.88 -19.21 -0.21
N LYS A 267 -20.91 -18.55 0.32
CA LYS A 267 -20.98 -17.10 0.45
C LYS A 267 -21.12 -16.75 1.94
N PRO A 268 -20.03 -16.30 2.60
CA PRO A 268 -20.14 -15.82 3.97
C PRO A 268 -21.12 -14.66 4.03
N LYS A 269 -21.85 -14.55 5.15
CA LYS A 269 -22.88 -13.53 5.34
C LYS A 269 -22.38 -12.35 6.18
N PHE A 270 -21.47 -12.64 7.11
CA PHE A 270 -20.96 -11.67 8.05
C PHE A 270 -19.43 -11.73 8.15
N TRP A 271 -18.84 -10.60 8.55
CA TRP A 271 -17.58 -10.57 9.25
C TRP A 271 -17.85 -10.66 10.75
N VAL A 272 -17.17 -11.55 11.46
CA VAL A 272 -17.05 -11.44 12.92
C VAL A 272 -15.83 -10.57 13.23
N ALA A 273 -16.04 -9.50 13.98
CA ALA A 273 -15.02 -8.60 14.50
C ALA A 273 -14.85 -8.83 16.01
N PHE A 274 -13.61 -8.92 16.49
CA PHE A 274 -13.29 -9.03 17.92
C PHE A 274 -11.87 -8.50 18.19
N SER A 275 -11.63 -7.97 19.38
CA SER A 275 -10.31 -7.52 19.80
C SER A 275 -9.42 -8.70 20.17
N ALA A 276 -8.19 -8.69 19.66
CA ALA A 276 -7.14 -9.63 19.99
C ALA A 276 -5.97 -8.88 20.63
N SER A 277 -5.53 -9.34 21.80
CA SER A 277 -4.31 -8.90 22.48
C SER A 277 -3.26 -10.01 22.34
N VAL A 278 -2.10 -9.66 21.78
CA VAL A 278 -1.05 -10.60 21.44
C VAL A 278 0.30 -10.09 21.97
N PRO A 279 1.06 -10.93 22.71
CA PRO A 279 2.32 -10.51 23.31
C PRO A 279 3.39 -10.15 22.25
N PRO A 280 4.45 -9.44 22.65
CA PRO A 280 5.62 -9.20 21.81
C PRO A 280 6.20 -10.51 21.26
N LEU A 281 6.48 -10.57 19.95
CA LEU A 281 7.11 -11.73 19.28
C LEU A 281 6.50 -13.09 19.67
N GLY A 282 5.19 -13.11 19.91
CA GLY A 282 4.48 -14.27 20.42
C GLY A 282 3.12 -14.45 19.76
N PHE A 283 2.34 -15.39 20.28
CA PHE A 283 1.01 -15.66 19.76
C PHE A 283 -0.04 -15.81 20.87
N ASN A 284 -1.29 -15.61 20.50
CA ASN A 284 -2.45 -15.93 21.32
C ASN A 284 -3.47 -16.71 20.48
N THR A 285 -4.38 -17.42 21.14
CA THR A 285 -5.34 -18.31 20.50
C THR A 285 -6.77 -17.95 20.87
N TYR A 286 -7.64 -17.94 19.87
CA TYR A 286 -9.05 -17.64 19.98
C TYR A 286 -9.89 -18.76 19.37
N PHE A 287 -11.11 -18.94 19.89
CA PHE A 287 -12.02 -19.98 19.45
C PHE A 287 -13.32 -19.36 18.96
N VAL A 288 -13.63 -19.53 17.68
CA VAL A 288 -14.88 -19.06 17.07
C VAL A 288 -15.81 -20.26 16.90
N SER A 289 -16.96 -20.23 17.56
CA SER A 289 -17.91 -21.36 17.58
C SER A 289 -19.35 -20.90 17.42
N SER A 290 -20.26 -21.84 17.14
CA SER A 290 -21.69 -21.56 17.21
C SER A 290 -22.17 -21.49 18.66
N GLY A 291 -22.99 -20.50 19.02
CA GLY A 291 -23.49 -20.34 20.40
C GLY A 291 -24.91 -19.78 20.48
N LYS A 292 -25.56 -19.97 21.63
CA LYS A 292 -26.95 -19.50 21.91
C LYS A 292 -27.02 -17.98 22.17
N ARG A 293 -25.95 -17.41 22.75
CA ARG A 293 -25.81 -15.97 22.98
C ARG A 293 -24.92 -15.43 21.87
N SER A 294 -25.53 -14.84 20.85
CA SER A 294 -24.81 -14.45 19.64
C SER A 294 -24.04 -13.14 19.81
N ALA A 295 -22.94 -13.02 19.09
CA ALA A 295 -22.26 -11.76 18.83
C ALA A 295 -23.25 -10.65 18.43
N SER A 296 -22.98 -9.42 18.84
CA SER A 296 -23.90 -8.31 18.59
C SER A 296 -23.93 -8.00 17.09
N ILE A 297 -25.08 -8.18 16.45
CA ILE A 297 -25.27 -7.83 15.05
C ILE A 297 -25.31 -6.30 14.94
N SER A 298 -24.42 -5.76 14.11
CA SER A 298 -24.36 -4.32 13.86
C SER A 298 -25.70 -3.85 13.32
N SER A 299 -26.28 -2.82 13.92
CA SER A 299 -27.58 -2.29 13.51
C SER A 299 -27.40 -1.44 12.25
N PRO A 300 -27.92 -1.87 11.08
CA PRO A 300 -27.82 -1.07 9.88
C PRO A 300 -28.78 0.12 9.97
N SER A 301 -28.30 1.29 9.59
CA SER A 301 -29.11 2.48 9.39
C SER A 301 -28.75 3.14 8.07
N THR A 302 -29.76 3.49 7.27
CA THR A 302 -29.57 4.16 5.99
C THR A 302 -29.81 5.65 6.16
N LEU A 303 -28.91 6.48 5.64
CA LEU A 303 -29.09 7.94 5.62
C LEU A 303 -30.06 8.33 4.50
N TYR A 304 -31.37 8.39 4.79
CA TYR A 304 -32.31 8.98 3.84
C TYR A 304 -32.32 10.51 3.99
N PRO A 305 -32.21 11.29 2.90
CA PRO A 305 -32.50 12.71 2.93
C PRO A 305 -34.02 12.92 3.07
N GLN A 306 -34.56 12.89 4.29
CA GLN A 306 -35.95 13.26 4.56
C GLN A 306 -36.05 14.68 5.16
N GLY A 307 -36.87 15.50 4.49
CA GLY A 307 -37.57 16.71 4.94
C GLY A 307 -37.07 17.53 6.15
N SER A 308 -36.69 18.78 5.87
CA SER A 308 -36.61 19.98 6.75
C SER A 308 -35.81 19.94 8.07
N LYS A 309 -35.38 18.78 8.58
CA LYS A 309 -34.44 18.68 9.70
C LYS A 309 -33.17 17.95 9.27
N SER A 310 -32.26 18.71 8.63
CA SER A 310 -30.87 18.31 8.45
C SER A 310 -30.25 17.99 9.81
N ARG A 311 -30.15 16.71 10.17
CA ARG A 311 -29.35 16.25 11.29
C ARG A 311 -28.03 15.76 10.73
N ASN A 312 -26.96 16.51 10.99
CA ASN A 312 -25.61 16.00 10.79
C ASN A 312 -25.46 14.69 11.57
N LEU A 313 -25.01 13.63 10.91
CA LEU A 313 -24.87 12.32 11.52
C LEU A 313 -23.48 12.17 12.12
N GLN A 314 -23.42 11.78 13.39
CA GLN A 314 -22.18 11.44 14.05
C GLN A 314 -21.92 9.93 14.02
N VAL A 315 -20.67 9.55 13.74
CA VAL A 315 -20.16 8.18 13.68
C VAL A 315 -18.92 8.08 14.56
N GLY A 316 -18.78 7.00 15.32
CA GLY A 316 -17.71 6.81 16.30
C GLY A 316 -18.25 6.82 17.73
N GLN A 317 -18.00 5.72 18.43
CA GLN A 317 -18.41 5.52 19.84
C GLN A 317 -17.32 5.88 20.84
N GLY A 318 -16.07 6.00 20.37
CA GLY A 318 -14.91 6.37 21.17
C GLY A 318 -14.72 7.89 21.30
N HIS A 319 -13.46 8.27 21.55
CA HIS A 319 -13.04 9.66 21.62
C HIS A 319 -13.05 10.36 20.26
N LEU A 320 -12.70 9.61 19.20
CA LEU A 320 -12.71 10.02 17.81
C LEU A 320 -14.11 9.89 17.23
N LYS A 321 -14.58 10.97 16.60
CA LYS A 321 -15.89 11.02 15.95
C LYS A 321 -15.80 11.71 14.60
N LEU A 322 -16.54 11.18 13.64
CA LEU A 322 -16.74 11.73 12.31
C LEU A 322 -18.16 12.28 12.17
N GLN A 323 -18.29 13.40 11.48
CA GLN A 323 -19.57 14.01 11.19
C GLN A 323 -19.84 14.01 9.69
N TYR A 324 -20.95 13.40 9.29
CA TYR A 324 -21.45 13.39 7.92
C TYR A 324 -22.61 14.36 7.78
N ASP A 325 -22.66 15.08 6.66
CA ASP A 325 -23.78 15.94 6.33
C ASP A 325 -24.99 15.12 5.82
N ALA A 326 -26.11 15.81 5.56
CA ALA A 326 -27.34 15.17 5.07
C ALA A 326 -27.19 14.51 3.69
N ALA A 327 -26.17 14.89 2.90
CA ALA A 327 -25.85 14.27 1.62
C ALA A 327 -24.91 13.05 1.78
N GLY A 328 -24.51 12.71 3.01
CA GLY A 328 -23.60 11.61 3.27
C GLY A 328 -22.14 11.93 3.02
N ALA A 329 -21.78 13.21 2.88
CA ALA A 329 -20.40 13.65 2.73
C ALA A 329 -19.76 13.90 4.09
N LEU A 330 -18.51 13.45 4.25
CA LEU A 330 -17.73 13.70 5.45
C LEU A 330 -17.42 15.20 5.56
N SER A 331 -17.73 15.80 6.71
CA SER A 331 -17.72 17.25 6.91
C SER A 331 -16.81 17.71 8.04
N ARG A 332 -16.67 16.90 9.11
CA ARG A 332 -15.91 17.26 10.30
C ARG A 332 -15.30 16.03 10.96
N TYR A 333 -14.13 16.26 11.54
CA TYR A 333 -13.44 15.36 12.44
C TYR A 333 -13.37 16.01 13.82
N SER A 334 -13.60 15.21 14.87
CA SER A 334 -13.42 15.65 16.24
C SER A 334 -12.80 14.54 17.08
N ASP A 335 -11.81 14.88 17.89
CA ASP A 335 -11.23 14.02 18.90
C ASP A 335 -11.27 14.73 20.26
N SER A 336 -12.05 14.15 21.18
CA SER A 336 -12.20 14.66 22.54
C SER A 336 -10.96 14.48 23.43
N LYS A 337 -10.06 13.53 23.12
CA LYS A 337 -8.81 13.27 23.85
C LYS A 337 -7.77 14.35 23.58
N THR A 338 -7.56 14.67 22.30
CA THR A 338 -6.62 15.73 21.87
C THR A 338 -7.26 17.12 21.84
N ARG A 339 -8.59 17.20 21.98
CA ARG A 339 -9.40 18.43 21.84
C ARG A 339 -9.28 19.08 20.46
N VAL A 340 -9.00 18.26 19.45
CA VAL A 340 -8.97 18.69 18.06
C VAL A 340 -10.40 18.65 17.50
N GLU A 341 -10.82 19.75 16.90
CA GLU A 341 -12.00 19.81 16.04
C GLU A 341 -11.60 20.54 14.75
N GLU A 342 -11.86 19.91 13.61
CA GLU A 342 -11.40 20.41 12.31
C GLU A 342 -12.39 20.09 11.19
N ASN A 343 -12.54 21.01 10.25
CA ASN A 343 -13.26 20.72 9.03
C ASN A 343 -12.51 19.62 8.29
N PHE A 344 -13.20 18.55 7.93
CA PHE A 344 -12.56 17.38 7.36
C PHE A 344 -13.43 16.86 6.24
N LYS A 345 -12.99 17.11 5.00
CA LYS A 345 -13.69 16.67 3.80
C LYS A 345 -12.81 15.71 3.04
N GLN A 346 -13.37 14.57 2.67
CA GLN A 346 -12.72 13.67 1.74
C GLN A 346 -13.46 13.68 0.41
N LYS A 347 -12.72 13.81 -0.69
CA LYS A 347 -13.24 13.79 -2.05
C LYS A 347 -12.42 12.86 -2.94
N TYR A 348 -12.97 12.57 -4.10
CA TYR A 348 -12.29 11.89 -5.19
C TYR A 348 -12.26 12.79 -6.42
N LYS A 349 -11.17 12.73 -7.17
CA LYS A 349 -11.04 13.32 -8.50
C LYS A 349 -10.13 12.43 -9.33
N TYR A 350 -10.17 12.57 -10.65
CA TYR A 350 -9.12 12.01 -11.48
C TYR A 350 -8.49 13.11 -12.33
N TYR A 351 -7.20 12.99 -12.59
CA TYR A 351 -6.55 13.75 -13.64
C TYR A 351 -6.75 13.04 -14.97
N ILE A 352 -7.02 13.81 -16.02
CA ILE A 352 -7.00 13.29 -17.39
C ILE A 352 -5.54 13.21 -17.80
N GLY A 353 -5.04 12.04 -18.18
CA GLY A 353 -3.67 11.93 -18.65
C GLY A 353 -3.51 12.52 -20.04
N GLN A 354 -2.49 13.36 -20.27
CA GLN A 354 -2.18 13.85 -21.62
C GLN A 354 -1.88 12.67 -22.56
N ASP A 355 -2.67 12.53 -23.64
CA ASP A 355 -2.54 11.43 -24.61
C ASP A 355 -1.75 11.84 -25.87
N HIS A 356 -2.02 13.05 -26.36
CA HIS A 356 -1.27 13.69 -27.44
C HIS A 356 -0.63 14.93 -26.85
N GLY A 357 0.69 15.04 -26.88
CA GLY A 357 1.35 16.27 -26.51
C GLY A 357 0.78 17.49 -27.26
N ASP A 358 0.71 18.65 -26.60
CA ASP A 358 0.35 19.90 -27.28
C ASP A 358 1.39 20.12 -28.40
N GLY A 359 1.00 20.57 -29.60
CA GLY A 359 1.76 20.41 -30.86
C GLY A 359 3.31 20.54 -30.82
N ASP A 360 3.87 21.35 -29.91
CA ASP A 360 5.30 21.56 -29.72
C ASP A 360 6.01 20.58 -28.74
N ASP A 361 5.28 19.85 -27.89
CA ASP A 361 5.84 18.86 -26.95
C ASP A 361 5.02 17.56 -26.93
N PRO A 362 5.48 16.49 -27.61
CA PRO A 362 4.77 15.22 -27.78
C PRO A 362 4.67 14.36 -26.51
N GLN A 363 5.18 14.81 -25.36
CA GLN A 363 5.22 14.02 -24.12
C GLN A 363 3.82 13.60 -23.63
N ALA A 364 3.54 12.30 -23.53
CA ALA A 364 2.31 11.78 -22.94
C ALA A 364 2.50 11.35 -21.48
N SER A 365 1.42 11.22 -20.73
CA SER A 365 1.46 10.53 -19.43
C SER A 365 1.63 9.01 -19.64
N GLY A 366 2.10 8.28 -18.64
CA GLY A 366 2.15 6.81 -18.67
C GLY A 366 2.80 6.18 -17.46
N ALA A 367 3.49 5.05 -17.61
CA ALA A 367 3.97 4.27 -16.47
C ALA A 367 4.94 5.06 -15.58
N TYR A 368 5.90 5.77 -16.21
CA TYR A 368 6.87 6.63 -15.53
C TYR A 368 6.30 8.02 -15.24
N ILE A 369 5.80 8.66 -16.29
CA ILE A 369 5.53 10.09 -16.32
C ILE A 369 4.09 10.36 -15.92
N PHE A 370 3.91 11.41 -15.12
CA PHE A 370 2.61 12.00 -14.83
C PHE A 370 2.53 13.37 -15.52
N ARG A 371 1.69 13.49 -16.55
CA ARG A 371 1.40 14.75 -17.24
C ARG A 371 -0.12 14.97 -17.26
N PRO A 372 -0.69 15.62 -16.22
CA PRO A 372 -2.12 15.87 -16.15
C PRO A 372 -2.56 16.94 -17.15
N ASN A 373 -3.67 16.69 -17.85
CA ASN A 373 -4.40 17.63 -18.69
C ASN A 373 -5.73 18.04 -18.02
N GLY A 374 -5.60 18.77 -16.92
CA GLY A 374 -6.75 19.13 -16.09
C GLY A 374 -7.21 18.00 -15.17
N SER A 375 -8.25 18.31 -14.38
CA SER A 375 -8.77 17.43 -13.33
C SER A 375 -10.30 17.43 -13.35
N VAL A 376 -10.90 16.26 -13.15
CA VAL A 376 -12.35 16.09 -13.08
C VAL A 376 -12.74 15.64 -11.67
N PRO A 377 -13.53 16.44 -10.93
CA PRO A 377 -14.04 16.02 -9.63
C PRO A 377 -15.05 14.88 -9.80
N ILE A 378 -14.94 13.84 -8.98
CA ILE A 378 -15.92 12.76 -8.94
C ILE A 378 -17.01 13.18 -7.95
N LYS A 379 -18.23 13.32 -8.47
CA LYS A 379 -19.41 13.54 -7.64
C LYS A 379 -19.91 12.20 -7.13
N THR A 380 -20.42 12.20 -5.91
CA THR A 380 -21.20 11.08 -5.42
C THR A 380 -22.47 11.00 -6.27
N ASP A 381 -22.81 9.84 -6.81
CA ASP A 381 -23.98 9.68 -7.68
C ASP A 381 -25.29 10.07 -6.96
N GLY A 382 -25.27 10.14 -5.61
CA GLY A 382 -26.38 10.60 -4.76
C GLY A 382 -27.61 9.68 -4.76
N GLN A 383 -27.65 8.72 -5.70
CA GLN A 383 -28.69 7.73 -5.86
C GLN A 383 -28.67 6.66 -4.76
N VAL A 384 -27.48 6.37 -4.20
CA VAL A 384 -27.31 5.38 -3.14
C VAL A 384 -26.94 6.10 -1.85
N PRO A 385 -27.84 6.18 -0.86
CA PRO A 385 -27.51 6.75 0.43
C PRO A 385 -26.45 5.91 1.16
N PRO A 386 -25.56 6.53 1.98
CA PRO A 386 -24.62 5.77 2.78
C PRO A 386 -25.33 4.82 3.77
N THR A 387 -24.75 3.64 3.95
CA THR A 387 -25.15 2.70 5.01
C THR A 387 -24.21 2.88 6.19
N ILE A 388 -24.75 3.11 7.37
CA ILE A 388 -24.00 3.15 8.63
C ILE A 388 -24.29 1.87 9.41
N LEU A 389 -23.22 1.17 9.76
CA LEU A 389 -23.26 0.04 10.67
C LEU A 389 -22.71 0.51 12.02
N ARG A 390 -23.51 0.38 13.08
CA ARG A 390 -23.06 0.67 14.45
C ARG A 390 -22.96 -0.61 15.25
N GLY A 391 -21.89 -0.76 16.01
CA GLY A 391 -21.73 -1.87 16.94
C GLY A 391 -20.65 -1.61 17.99
N PRO A 392 -20.51 -2.51 18.98
CA PRO A 392 -19.75 -2.23 20.20
C PRO A 392 -18.23 -2.07 19.99
N ILE A 393 -17.68 -2.55 18.88
CA ILE A 393 -16.23 -2.54 18.59
C ILE A 393 -15.88 -1.43 17.60
N LEU A 394 -16.68 -1.28 16.55
CA LEU A 394 -16.49 -0.26 15.54
C LEU A 394 -17.81 0.19 14.92
N ASP A 395 -17.79 1.39 14.38
CA ASP A 395 -18.77 1.86 13.40
C ASP A 395 -18.16 1.83 11.99
N GLU A 396 -18.97 1.48 10.98
CA GLU A 396 -18.58 1.56 9.57
C GLU A 396 -19.54 2.47 8.78
N VAL A 397 -18.99 3.25 7.85
CA VAL A 397 -19.76 4.02 6.86
C VAL A 397 -19.42 3.50 5.47
N HIS A 398 -20.42 2.93 4.82
CA HIS A 398 -20.34 2.32 3.51
C HIS A 398 -20.88 3.29 2.47
N GLN A 399 -20.07 3.66 1.49
CA GLN A 399 -20.37 4.69 0.51
C GLN A 399 -20.12 4.16 -0.91
N GLN A 400 -21.18 4.10 -1.72
CA GLN A 400 -21.04 4.00 -3.17
C GLN A 400 -20.74 5.41 -3.70
N ILE A 401 -19.48 5.69 -4.04
CA ILE A 401 -19.09 7.00 -4.54
C ILE A 401 -19.63 7.15 -5.97
N ASN A 402 -19.31 6.21 -6.85
CA ASN A 402 -19.90 6.10 -8.18
C ASN A 402 -19.88 4.63 -8.63
N SER A 403 -20.25 4.33 -9.87
CA SER A 403 -20.31 2.95 -10.39
C SER A 403 -19.01 2.11 -10.28
N TRP A 404 -17.83 2.72 -10.09
CA TRP A 404 -16.53 2.04 -10.04
C TRP A 404 -15.68 2.40 -8.81
N ILE A 405 -16.24 3.13 -7.86
CA ILE A 405 -15.57 3.50 -6.60
C ILE A 405 -16.53 3.22 -5.44
N TYR A 406 -16.10 2.33 -4.56
CA TYR A 406 -16.76 2.05 -3.28
C TYR A 406 -15.79 2.30 -2.13
N GLN A 407 -16.29 2.85 -1.04
CA GLN A 407 -15.50 3.19 0.13
C GLN A 407 -16.14 2.67 1.40
N ILE A 408 -15.31 2.13 2.31
CA ILE A 408 -15.70 1.82 3.68
C ILE A 408 -14.81 2.64 4.62
N THR A 409 -15.42 3.53 5.39
CA THR A 409 -14.75 4.28 6.47
C THR A 409 -15.02 3.58 7.80
N ARG A 410 -13.99 3.26 8.56
CA ARG A 410 -14.10 2.54 9.84
C ARG A 410 -13.60 3.40 10.99
N VAL A 411 -14.42 3.51 12.01
CA VAL A 411 -14.11 4.20 13.26
C VAL A 411 -14.16 3.16 14.38
N TYR A 412 -12.99 2.66 14.77
CA TYR A 412 -12.88 1.73 15.89
C TYR A 412 -12.97 2.50 17.20
N LYS A 413 -13.64 1.92 18.19
CA LYS A 413 -13.91 2.56 19.48
C LYS A 413 -12.64 2.97 20.24
N GLU A 414 -11.63 2.11 20.21
CA GLU A 414 -10.40 2.27 21.00
C GLU A 414 -9.19 2.73 20.17
N LYS A 415 -9.38 3.14 18.91
CA LYS A 415 -8.30 3.61 18.02
C LYS A 415 -8.36 5.12 17.85
N ASP A 416 -7.18 5.72 17.72
CA ASP A 416 -6.95 7.16 17.52
C ASP A 416 -6.84 7.56 16.04
N TYR A 417 -7.24 6.65 15.15
CA TYR A 417 -7.23 6.85 13.70
C TYR A 417 -8.52 6.33 13.06
N VAL A 418 -8.73 6.75 11.81
CA VAL A 418 -9.80 6.26 10.93
C VAL A 418 -9.18 5.42 9.84
N GLU A 419 -9.76 4.25 9.55
CA GLU A 419 -9.37 3.45 8.39
C GLU A 419 -10.30 3.71 7.22
N THR A 420 -9.73 4.06 6.07
CA THR A 420 -10.48 4.20 4.82
C THR A 420 -10.05 3.11 3.84
N GLU A 421 -10.94 2.17 3.58
CA GLU A 421 -10.77 1.15 2.54
C GLU A 421 -11.46 1.59 1.26
N PHE A 422 -10.74 1.50 0.14
CA PHE A 422 -11.25 1.82 -1.18
C PHE A 422 -11.26 0.58 -2.08
N ILE A 423 -12.34 0.43 -2.84
CA ILE A 423 -12.47 -0.53 -3.93
C ILE A 423 -12.61 0.30 -5.20
N ILE A 424 -11.58 0.25 -6.04
CA ILE A 424 -11.49 1.04 -7.26
C ILE A 424 -11.44 0.09 -8.45
N GLY A 425 -12.38 0.26 -9.37
CA GLY A 425 -12.31 -0.29 -10.71
C GLY A 425 -13.50 -1.15 -11.12
N PRO A 426 -13.58 -1.50 -12.41
CA PRO A 426 -12.66 -1.09 -13.47
C PRO A 426 -12.75 0.41 -13.76
N ILE A 427 -11.60 1.07 -13.96
CA ILE A 427 -11.57 2.49 -14.34
C ILE A 427 -12.20 2.59 -15.75
N PRO A 428 -13.23 3.41 -15.96
CA PRO A 428 -13.90 3.52 -17.25
C PRO A 428 -12.99 4.22 -18.25
N VAL A 429 -12.83 3.64 -19.43
CA VAL A 429 -11.88 4.10 -20.46
C VAL A 429 -12.48 4.14 -21.86
N ASP A 430 -13.79 3.89 -21.96
CA ASP A 430 -14.53 3.86 -23.22
C ASP A 430 -14.61 5.25 -23.90
N ASP A 431 -14.33 6.31 -23.14
CA ASP A 431 -14.21 7.69 -23.62
C ASP A 431 -12.82 8.00 -24.21
N GLY A 432 -11.91 7.01 -24.29
CA GLY A 432 -10.56 7.14 -24.83
C GLY A 432 -9.56 7.85 -23.92
N ASN A 433 -9.97 8.34 -22.75
CA ASN A 433 -9.12 9.15 -21.88
C ASN A 433 -8.46 8.32 -20.79
N GLY A 434 -7.14 8.45 -20.65
CA GLY A 434 -6.41 7.99 -19.46
C GLY A 434 -6.89 8.71 -18.20
N LYS A 435 -7.05 7.97 -17.09
CA LYS A 435 -7.56 8.50 -15.81
C LYS A 435 -6.64 8.12 -14.67
N GLU A 436 -6.25 9.13 -13.91
CA GLU A 436 -5.35 9.01 -12.77
C GLU A 436 -6.09 9.44 -11.50
N LEU A 437 -6.70 8.47 -10.82
CA LEU A 437 -7.59 8.67 -9.69
C LEU A 437 -6.79 9.05 -8.42
N SER A 438 -7.21 10.13 -7.78
CA SER A 438 -6.71 10.58 -6.48
C SER A 438 -7.85 10.78 -5.48
N THR A 439 -7.56 10.50 -4.21
CA THR A 439 -8.38 10.98 -3.09
C THR A 439 -7.78 12.25 -2.53
N GLU A 440 -8.62 13.20 -2.15
CA GLU A 440 -8.24 14.47 -1.54
C GLU A 440 -8.84 14.55 -0.13
N ILE A 441 -8.00 14.85 0.86
CA ILE A 441 -8.41 15.21 2.21
C ILE A 441 -8.19 16.71 2.37
N ILE A 442 -9.25 17.44 2.70
CA ILE A 442 -9.29 18.90 2.73
C ILE A 442 -9.71 19.37 4.12
N THR A 443 -8.92 20.29 4.67
CA THR A 443 -9.10 20.94 5.97
C THR A 443 -9.10 22.46 5.83
N SER A 444 -9.23 23.18 6.96
CA SER A 444 -9.02 24.64 7.02
C SER A 444 -7.61 25.04 7.50
N MET A 445 -6.68 24.08 7.61
CA MET A 445 -5.32 24.33 8.10
C MET A 445 -4.53 25.27 7.18
N ALA A 446 -3.82 26.23 7.77
CA ALA A 446 -2.96 27.17 7.05
C ALA A 446 -1.52 26.61 6.94
N THR A 447 -1.30 25.72 5.98
CA THR A 447 -0.07 24.93 5.89
C THR A 447 1.08 25.62 5.15
N ASP A 448 0.89 26.86 4.67
CA ASP A 448 1.87 27.70 3.96
C ASP A 448 2.74 26.93 2.95
N ARG A 449 2.07 26.29 1.98
CA ARG A 449 2.68 25.48 0.91
C ARG A 449 3.56 24.31 1.38
N THR A 450 3.61 24.03 2.68
CA THR A 450 4.47 23.04 3.29
C THR A 450 3.71 21.74 3.55
N PHE A 451 4.36 20.63 3.27
CA PHE A 451 3.91 19.28 3.60
C PHE A 451 5.12 18.37 3.77
N TYR A 452 4.94 17.18 4.33
CA TYR A 452 6.04 16.28 4.65
C TYR A 452 5.75 14.89 4.13
N THR A 453 6.74 14.26 3.48
CA THR A 453 6.63 12.88 2.99
C THR A 453 7.82 12.07 3.47
N ASP A 454 7.57 10.78 3.74
CA ASP A 454 8.63 9.88 4.17
C ASP A 454 9.65 9.59 3.05
N SER A 455 10.87 9.25 3.45
CA SER A 455 11.92 8.69 2.60
C SER A 455 12.04 7.20 2.88
N SER A 456 11.52 6.36 1.97
CA SER A 456 11.57 4.89 2.07
C SER A 456 11.03 4.32 3.40
N GLY A 457 9.99 4.96 3.95
CA GLY A 457 9.37 4.59 5.21
C GLY A 457 10.18 4.94 6.47
N ARG A 458 11.14 5.86 6.37
CA ARG A 458 11.99 6.33 7.47
C ARG A 458 11.75 7.81 7.75
N ASP A 459 12.75 8.66 7.48
CA ASP A 459 12.75 10.08 7.77
C ASP A 459 11.67 10.83 6.97
N PHE A 460 11.00 11.79 7.61
CA PHE A 460 10.11 12.72 6.92
C PHE A 460 10.89 13.92 6.38
N ILE A 461 10.75 14.19 5.08
CA ILE A 461 11.39 15.31 4.41
C ILE A 461 10.37 16.41 4.18
N LYS A 462 10.70 17.64 4.60
CA LYS A 462 9.92 18.84 4.33
C LYS A 462 9.88 19.13 2.83
N ARG A 463 8.67 19.22 2.28
CA ARG A 463 8.37 19.59 0.90
C ARG A 463 7.72 20.97 0.89
N VAL A 464 8.13 21.80 -0.06
CA VAL A 464 7.54 23.12 -0.29
C VAL A 464 7.06 23.16 -1.73
N ARG A 465 5.76 23.42 -1.92
CA ARG A 465 5.14 23.48 -3.25
C ARG A 465 5.87 24.51 -4.12
N ASP A 466 6.18 24.12 -5.35
CA ASP A 466 6.84 24.96 -6.37
C ASP A 466 8.23 25.50 -5.96
N TYR A 467 8.95 24.76 -5.11
CA TYR A 467 10.27 25.15 -4.62
C TYR A 467 11.30 24.02 -4.69
N ARG A 468 12.57 24.38 -4.93
CA ARG A 468 13.75 23.52 -4.83
C ARG A 468 14.84 24.28 -4.09
N SER A 469 15.52 23.62 -3.16
CA SER A 469 16.54 24.26 -2.31
C SER A 469 17.83 24.57 -3.03
N GLU A 470 18.13 23.82 -4.10
CA GLU A 470 19.44 23.82 -4.75
C GLU A 470 19.47 24.61 -6.06
N TRP A 471 18.32 24.84 -6.69
CA TRP A 471 18.21 25.61 -7.93
C TRP A 471 16.88 26.35 -8.01
N LYS A 472 16.86 27.41 -8.81
CA LYS A 472 15.62 28.13 -9.13
C LYS A 472 14.81 27.27 -10.11
N ILE A 473 13.63 26.81 -9.68
CA ILE A 473 12.74 26.02 -10.51
C ILE A 473 11.90 26.90 -11.44
N GLU A 474 11.78 26.48 -12.71
CA GLU A 474 10.74 26.95 -13.61
C GLU A 474 9.53 26.00 -13.53
N VAL A 475 8.41 26.51 -13.02
CA VAL A 475 7.22 25.69 -12.75
C VAL A 475 6.46 25.45 -14.05
N ASN A 476 6.77 24.33 -14.71
CA ASN A 476 6.12 23.93 -15.96
C ASN A 476 4.98 22.92 -15.74
N GLN A 477 5.04 22.17 -14.63
CA GLN A 477 4.04 21.17 -14.24
C GLN A 477 3.71 21.37 -12.75
N PRO A 478 2.80 22.30 -12.39
CA PRO A 478 2.51 22.67 -11.00
C PRO A 478 1.85 21.54 -10.19
N ILE A 479 1.34 20.51 -10.86
CA ILE A 479 0.81 19.31 -10.21
C ILE A 479 1.91 18.24 -10.14
N ALA A 480 2.34 17.72 -11.29
CA ALA A 480 3.27 16.59 -11.34
C ALA A 480 4.63 16.89 -10.71
N GLY A 481 5.12 18.13 -10.76
CA GLY A 481 6.35 18.56 -10.11
C GLY A 481 6.27 18.70 -8.58
N ASN A 482 5.09 18.55 -7.99
CA ASN A 482 4.87 18.59 -6.55
C ASN A 482 4.40 17.24 -5.98
N TYR A 483 4.35 16.19 -6.80
CA TYR A 483 4.13 14.82 -6.32
C TYR A 483 5.42 14.20 -5.81
N TYR A 484 5.33 13.48 -4.70
CA TYR A 484 6.44 12.80 -4.04
C TYR A 484 6.05 11.34 -3.72
N PRO A 485 7.04 10.43 -3.61
CA PRO A 485 6.76 9.07 -3.20
C PRO A 485 6.37 9.04 -1.71
N VAL A 486 5.37 8.21 -1.38
CA VAL A 486 4.89 7.98 -0.02
C VAL A 486 4.89 6.47 0.23
N ASN A 487 5.67 6.00 1.21
CA ASN A 487 5.78 4.58 1.56
C ASN A 487 5.35 4.29 3.00
N LEU A 488 5.37 5.28 3.89
CA LEU A 488 4.83 5.24 5.24
C LEU A 488 3.66 6.21 5.35
N GLY A 489 3.87 7.47 5.00
CA GLY A 489 2.84 8.49 5.16
C GLY A 489 3.22 9.88 4.67
N ILE A 490 2.21 10.72 4.64
CA ILE A 490 2.28 12.15 4.32
C ILE A 490 1.55 12.91 5.42
N TYR A 491 2.09 14.06 5.83
CA TYR A 491 1.41 14.93 6.78
C TYR A 491 1.52 16.41 6.42
N VAL A 492 0.59 17.19 6.97
CA VAL A 492 0.60 18.65 6.96
C VAL A 492 0.35 19.18 8.36
N GLU A 493 0.90 20.34 8.68
CA GLU A 493 0.73 21.00 9.98
C GLU A 493 0.55 22.51 9.78
N ASP A 494 -0.06 23.19 10.75
CA ASP A 494 -0.21 24.65 10.79
C ASP A 494 0.34 25.28 12.08
N GLY A 495 1.12 24.51 12.84
CA GLY A 495 1.66 24.89 14.16
C GLY A 495 0.70 24.67 15.32
N THR A 496 -0.59 24.41 15.07
CA THR A 496 -1.60 24.07 16.10
C THR A 496 -2.16 22.67 15.95
N LYS A 497 -2.29 22.20 14.71
CA LYS A 497 -2.81 20.89 14.36
C LYS A 497 -1.87 20.20 13.39
N GLU A 498 -1.93 18.88 13.38
CA GLU A 498 -1.31 18.03 12.38
C GLU A 498 -2.37 17.09 11.80
N LEU A 499 -2.35 16.96 10.47
CA LEU A 499 -3.09 15.91 9.77
C LEU A 499 -2.09 14.95 9.14
N SER A 500 -2.09 13.71 9.64
CA SER A 500 -1.24 12.62 9.17
C SER A 500 -2.07 11.56 8.42
N VAL A 501 -1.56 11.09 7.28
CA VAL A 501 -2.16 10.03 6.46
C VAL A 501 -1.13 8.95 6.22
N LEU A 502 -1.38 7.76 6.74
CA LEU A 502 -0.53 6.58 6.54
C LEU A 502 -1.03 5.74 5.36
N VAL A 503 -0.10 5.08 4.66
CA VAL A 503 -0.40 4.32 3.44
C VAL A 503 -0.12 2.83 3.60
N ASP A 504 -0.93 2.03 2.91
CA ASP A 504 -0.88 0.58 2.93
C ASP A 504 0.05 0.01 1.84
N ARG A 505 0.55 0.87 0.95
CA ARG A 505 1.43 0.57 -0.19
C ARG A 505 2.13 1.84 -0.63
N SER A 506 3.16 1.71 -1.46
CA SER A 506 3.76 2.87 -2.13
C SER A 506 2.72 3.58 -3.00
N VAL A 507 2.60 4.90 -2.87
CA VAL A 507 1.73 5.76 -3.68
C VAL A 507 2.40 7.10 -3.96
N GLY A 508 1.96 7.80 -4.99
CA GLY A 508 2.26 9.21 -5.19
C GLY A 508 1.35 10.09 -4.34
N GLY A 509 1.93 11.01 -3.57
CA GLY A 509 1.21 11.95 -2.73
C GLY A 509 1.68 13.39 -2.89
N SER A 510 0.80 14.34 -2.58
CA SER A 510 1.11 15.78 -2.62
C SER A 510 0.21 16.59 -1.70
N SER A 511 0.57 17.87 -1.53
CA SER A 511 -0.33 18.94 -1.11
C SER A 511 -0.31 20.02 -2.21
N ILE A 512 -1.36 20.06 -3.04
CA ILE A 512 -1.48 21.02 -4.17
C ILE A 512 -2.15 22.33 -3.74
N LYS A 513 -2.88 22.31 -2.61
CA LYS A 513 -3.44 23.49 -1.96
C LYS A 513 -3.17 23.44 -0.46
N ASP A 514 -3.16 24.60 0.17
CA ASP A 514 -2.96 24.66 1.63
C ASP A 514 -4.14 23.99 2.35
N GLY A 515 -3.82 23.32 3.46
CA GLY A 515 -4.79 22.53 4.23
C GLY A 515 -5.26 21.26 3.51
N GLN A 516 -4.56 20.80 2.47
CA GLN A 516 -4.96 19.65 1.67
C GLN A 516 -3.84 18.63 1.50
N ILE A 517 -4.21 17.35 1.55
CA ILE A 517 -3.39 16.20 1.16
C ILE A 517 -4.11 15.47 0.01
N GLU A 518 -3.39 15.07 -1.04
CA GLU A 518 -3.89 14.11 -2.03
C GLU A 518 -2.97 12.91 -2.15
N LEU A 519 -3.61 11.76 -2.38
CA LEU A 519 -2.95 10.51 -2.70
C LEU A 519 -3.54 9.98 -4.00
N MET A 520 -2.68 9.71 -4.98
CA MET A 520 -3.08 9.03 -6.19
C MET A 520 -3.16 7.53 -5.91
N LEU A 521 -4.36 6.96 -6.08
CA LEU A 521 -4.68 5.59 -5.65
C LEU A 521 -4.60 4.56 -6.78
N HIS A 522 -4.95 4.98 -8.00
CA HIS A 522 -4.91 4.12 -9.17
C HIS A 522 -4.82 4.95 -10.46
N ARG A 523 -4.28 4.36 -11.51
CA ARG A 523 -4.05 5.00 -12.81
C ARG A 523 -4.34 3.97 -13.90
N TYR A 524 -5.00 4.42 -14.95
CA TYR A 524 -5.09 3.72 -16.22
C TYR A 524 -4.71 4.69 -17.33
N MET A 525 -3.91 4.22 -18.28
CA MET A 525 -3.43 5.03 -19.41
C MET A 525 -3.75 4.29 -20.71
N SER A 526 -4.39 4.98 -21.65
CA SER A 526 -4.78 4.45 -22.97
C SER A 526 -3.57 4.14 -23.86
N ARG A 527 -2.48 4.90 -23.70
CA ARG A 527 -1.18 4.65 -24.33
C ARG A 527 -0.13 4.30 -23.30
N SER A 528 0.67 3.28 -23.61
CA SER A 528 1.91 3.06 -22.89
C SER A 528 2.94 4.06 -23.41
N THR A 529 3.35 5.05 -22.61
CA THR A 529 4.77 5.45 -22.66
C THR A 529 5.59 4.33 -22.01
N VAL A 530 5.61 3.16 -22.66
CA VAL A 530 6.88 2.43 -22.81
C VAL A 530 7.57 3.16 -23.97
N ALA A 531 7.79 4.47 -23.78
CA ALA A 531 8.67 5.18 -24.68
C ALA A 531 10.01 4.50 -24.48
N GLN A 532 10.54 4.04 -25.60
CA GLN A 532 11.76 3.29 -25.80
C GLN A 532 13.00 4.14 -25.46
N TYR A 533 12.95 4.90 -24.36
CA TYR A 533 14.07 5.64 -23.82
C TYR A 533 14.69 4.77 -22.73
N PHE A 534 15.47 3.82 -23.22
CA PHE A 534 16.50 3.11 -22.49
C PHE A 534 17.49 4.15 -21.93
N LEU A 535 17.20 4.65 -20.74
CA LEU A 535 18.08 5.50 -19.95
C LEU A 535 18.14 4.92 -18.53
N ALA A 536 18.49 3.64 -18.41
CA ALA A 536 18.99 3.07 -17.17
C ALA A 536 20.46 3.50 -16.88
N SER A 537 20.95 4.55 -17.56
CA SER A 537 22.34 5.00 -17.46
C SER A 537 22.58 6.09 -16.38
N PHE A 538 21.56 6.50 -15.61
CA PHE A 538 21.71 7.55 -14.58
C PHE A 538 21.30 7.16 -13.15
N ILE A 539 20.97 5.89 -12.90
CA ILE A 539 20.73 5.40 -11.53
C ILE A 539 21.78 4.33 -11.19
N LEU A 540 23.01 4.80 -10.91
CA LEU A 540 24.01 4.12 -10.08
C LEU A 540 24.86 5.17 -9.38
#